data_AF-A0A941FKM2-F1
#
_entry.id   AF-A0A941FKM2-F1
#
_cell.length_a   1.000
_cell.length_b   1.000
_cell.length_c   1.000
_cell.angle_alpha   90.00
_cell.angle_beta   90.00
_cell.angle_gamma   90.00
#
_symmetry.space_group_name_H-M   'P 1'
#
loop_
_entity.id
_entity.type
_entity.pdbx_description
1 polymer ?
#
loop_
_entity_poly.entity_id
_entity_poly.type
_entity_poly.pdbx_seq_one_letter_code
_entity_poly.pdbx_strand_id
1 'polypeptide(L)'
;MAAPHVAAATALLLSGNPGLKVNEVREILHETSEYVAFEEEDNVDPYEDYVPEDGEIIIPEEELPVGKDLVSGYGRLNAYSALSAVDLNAKVNLVMDTQTKLTGSAKKGQ
;
A
#
# COMPACT_ATOMS: atom_id res chain seq x y z
N MET A 1 -4.13 -3.52 18.06
CA MET A 1 -5.29 -4.34 17.61
C MET A 1 -5.38 -4.50 16.08
N ALA A 2 -4.54 -3.84 15.27
CA ALA A 2 -4.56 -3.99 13.80
C ALA A 2 -4.03 -5.36 13.30
N ALA A 3 -2.94 -5.86 13.89
CA ALA A 3 -2.31 -7.13 13.49
C ALA A 3 -3.26 -8.34 13.34
N PRO A 4 -4.21 -8.63 14.27
CA PRO A 4 -5.14 -9.74 14.08
C PRO A 4 -6.09 -9.56 12.89
N HIS A 5 -6.45 -8.32 12.52
CA HIS A 5 -7.29 -8.06 11.35
C HIS A 5 -6.52 -8.32 10.04
N VAL A 6 -5.25 -7.92 9.98
CA VAL A 6 -4.37 -8.22 8.84
C VAL A 6 -4.15 -9.73 8.71
N ALA A 7 -3.96 -10.43 9.84
CA ALA A 7 -3.83 -11.89 9.85
C ALA A 7 -5.11 -12.58 9.34
N ALA A 8 -6.29 -12.12 9.75
CA ALA A 8 -7.56 -12.66 9.27
C ALA A 8 -7.75 -12.43 7.75
N ALA A 9 -7.47 -11.22 7.25
CA ALA A 9 -7.53 -10.94 5.81
C ALA A 9 -6.55 -11.81 5.00
N THR A 10 -5.33 -11.98 5.51
CA THR A 10 -4.31 -12.86 4.92
C THR A 10 -4.80 -14.31 4.87
N ALA A 11 -5.39 -14.80 5.96
CA ALA A 11 -5.94 -16.16 6.02
C ALA A 11 -7.08 -16.37 5.01
N LEU A 12 -7.95 -15.38 4.83
CA LEU A 12 -9.03 -15.43 3.83
C LEU A 12 -8.47 -15.53 2.41
N LEU A 13 -7.50 -14.68 2.05
CA LEU A 13 -6.85 -14.71 0.73
C LEU A 13 -6.22 -16.07 0.44
N LEU A 14 -5.47 -16.62 1.40
CA LEU A 14 -4.84 -17.93 1.27
C LEU A 14 -5.85 -19.09 1.23
N SER A 15 -6.98 -18.99 1.94
CA SER A 15 -8.02 -20.02 1.91
C SER A 15 -8.71 -20.11 0.55
N GLY A 16 -8.98 -18.97 -0.10
CA GLY A 16 -9.57 -18.92 -1.43
C GLY A 16 -8.58 -19.25 -2.54
N ASN A 17 -7.30 -18.92 -2.32
CA ASN A 17 -6.25 -19.05 -3.31
C ASN A 17 -4.96 -19.62 -2.68
N PRO A 18 -4.89 -20.94 -2.39
CA PRO A 18 -3.77 -21.55 -1.65
C PRO A 18 -2.41 -21.48 -2.35
N GLY A 19 -2.38 -21.14 -3.64
CA GLY A 19 -1.15 -20.98 -4.42
C GLY A 19 -0.46 -19.63 -4.25
N LEU A 20 -1.10 -18.65 -3.59
CA LEU A 20 -0.52 -17.32 -3.39
C LEU A 20 0.71 -17.40 -2.48
N LYS A 21 1.78 -16.73 -2.90
CA LYS A 21 2.99 -16.52 -2.10
C LYS A 21 2.78 -15.36 -1.14
N VAL A 22 3.52 -15.35 -0.04
CA VAL A 22 3.48 -14.26 0.96
C VAL A 22 3.76 -12.88 0.34
N ASN A 23 4.68 -12.80 -0.62
CA ASN A 23 4.98 -11.54 -1.30
C ASN A 23 3.81 -11.07 -2.17
N GLU A 24 3.11 -11.98 -2.85
CA GLU A 24 1.93 -11.65 -3.66
C GLU A 24 0.78 -11.18 -2.76
N VAL A 25 0.56 -11.85 -1.62
CA VAL A 25 -0.42 -11.40 -0.62
C VAL A 25 -0.10 -10.00 -0.13
N ARG A 26 1.17 -9.71 0.19
CA ARG A 26 1.60 -8.38 0.62
C ARG A 26 1.30 -7.33 -0.46
N GLU A 27 1.67 -7.60 -1.70
CA GLU A 27 1.44 -6.70 -2.84
C GLU A 27 -0.06 -6.42 -3.03
N ILE A 28 -0.90 -7.46 -3.02
CA ILE A 28 -2.36 -7.31 -3.09
C ILE A 28 -2.89 -6.42 -1.96
N LEU A 29 -2.43 -6.64 -0.73
CA LEU A 29 -2.87 -5.83 0.42
C LEU A 29 -2.42 -4.37 0.32
N HIS A 30 -1.26 -4.09 -0.28
CA HIS A 30 -0.81 -2.73 -0.53
C HIS A 30 -1.64 -2.06 -1.64
N GLU A 31 -1.78 -2.71 -2.79
CA GLU A 31 -2.48 -2.14 -3.96
C GLU A 31 -3.97 -1.90 -3.73
N THR A 32 -4.58 -2.73 -2.87
CA THR A 32 -6.02 -2.65 -2.57
C THR A 32 -6.33 -1.88 -1.29
N SER A 33 -5.30 -1.40 -0.58
CA SER A 33 -5.49 -0.53 0.57
C SER A 33 -6.21 0.75 0.19
N GLU A 34 -6.99 1.26 1.13
CA GLU A 34 -7.65 2.55 0.97
C GLU A 34 -6.72 3.64 1.50
N TYR A 35 -6.32 4.55 0.63
CA TYR A 35 -5.46 5.67 1.02
C TYR A 35 -6.15 6.52 2.08
N VAL A 36 -5.48 6.68 3.23
CA VAL A 36 -5.93 7.52 4.34
C VAL A 36 -4.70 8.19 4.93
N ALA A 37 -4.57 9.50 4.71
CA ALA A 37 -3.55 10.30 5.38
C ALA A 37 -4.01 10.56 6.83
N PHE A 38 -3.16 10.23 7.79
CA PHE A 38 -3.34 10.62 9.18
C PHE A 38 -2.34 11.74 9.50
N GLU A 39 -2.84 12.82 10.08
CA GLU A 39 -2.00 13.84 10.70
C GLU A 39 -1.73 13.38 12.14
N GLU A 40 -0.47 13.13 12.48
CA GLU A 40 -0.08 12.78 13.84
C GLU A 40 0.12 14.06 14.66
N GLU A 41 -0.71 14.29 15.68
CA GLU A 41 -0.51 15.42 16.62
C GLU A 41 0.53 15.10 17.72
N ASP A 42 0.72 13.83 18.05
CA ASP A 42 1.52 13.39 19.22
C ASP A 42 2.94 12.89 18.86
N ASN A 43 3.26 12.79 17.57
CA ASN A 43 4.53 12.28 17.08
C ASN A 43 5.19 13.33 16.17
N VAL A 44 5.42 14.52 16.72
CA VAL A 44 6.14 15.60 16.05
C VAL A 44 7.59 15.15 15.86
N ASP A 45 8.08 15.18 14.62
CA ASP A 45 9.48 14.87 14.37
C ASP A 45 10.36 15.92 15.07
N PRO A 46 11.18 15.54 16.06
CA PRO A 46 12.03 16.48 16.78
C PRO A 46 13.07 17.17 15.88
N TYR A 47 13.21 16.73 14.62
CA TYR A 47 14.09 17.29 13.61
C TYR A 47 13.34 17.94 12.43
N GLU A 48 12.02 18.09 12.48
CA GLU A 48 11.23 18.68 11.37
C GLU A 48 11.73 20.09 10.98
N ASP A 49 12.17 20.87 11.97
CA ASP A 49 12.73 22.21 11.79
C ASP A 49 14.27 22.24 11.91
N TYR A 50 14.94 21.09 11.82
CA TYR A 50 16.39 21.01 11.99
C TYR A 50 17.12 21.63 10.78
N VAL A 51 17.82 22.74 11.01
CA VAL A 51 18.72 23.34 10.03
C VAL A 51 20.13 22.83 10.30
N PRO A 52 20.71 21.97 9.43
CA PRO A 52 22.03 21.42 9.65
C PRO A 52 23.11 22.50 9.65
N GLU A 53 24.03 22.44 10.62
CA GLU A 53 25.19 23.33 10.68
C GLU A 53 26.27 22.92 9.67
N ASP A 54 27.13 23.87 9.31
CA ASP A 54 28.16 23.68 8.29
C ASP A 54 29.16 22.60 8.72
N GLY A 55 29.14 21.45 8.04
CA GLY A 55 29.95 20.26 8.37
C GLY A 55 29.18 19.07 8.92
N GLU A 56 27.86 19.18 9.10
CA GLU A 56 27.02 18.05 9.50
C GLU A 56 26.68 17.13 8.31
N ILE A 57 26.70 15.82 8.56
CA ILE A 57 26.31 14.81 7.57
C ILE A 57 24.79 14.65 7.64
N ILE A 58 24.10 15.18 6.63
CA ILE A 58 22.67 14.93 6.44
C ILE A 58 22.52 13.49 5.94
N ILE A 59 21.84 12.65 6.72
CA ILE A 59 21.40 11.33 6.24
C ILE A 59 20.28 11.61 5.25
N PRO A 60 20.39 11.20 3.97
CA PRO A 60 19.32 11.43 3.00
C PRO A 60 18.04 10.76 3.48
N GLU A 61 16.94 11.51 3.48
CA GLU A 61 15.60 10.96 3.73
C GLU A 61 15.33 9.83 2.73
N GLU A 62 14.87 8.68 3.23
CA GLU A 62 14.52 7.54 2.39
C GLU A 62 13.27 7.89 1.57
N GLU A 63 13.40 7.95 0.24
CA GLU A 63 12.24 8.15 -0.64
C GLU A 63 11.25 7.00 -0.46
N LEU A 64 10.05 7.33 -0.01
CA LEU A 64 8.99 6.35 0.20
C LEU A 64 8.40 5.88 -1.14
N PRO A 65 8.03 4.59 -1.26
CA PRO A 65 7.24 4.10 -2.37
C PRO A 65 5.96 4.92 -2.59
N VAL A 66 5.53 5.00 -3.85
CA VAL A 66 4.29 5.70 -4.21
C VAL A 66 3.09 5.16 -3.41
N GLY A 67 2.33 6.08 -2.81
CA GLY A 67 1.15 5.75 -2.01
C GLY A 67 1.47 5.26 -0.59
N LYS A 68 2.74 5.26 -0.18
CA LYS A 68 3.15 4.95 1.20
C LYS A 68 3.49 6.24 1.96
N ASP A 69 3.00 6.35 3.18
CA ASP A 69 3.47 7.33 4.17
C ASP A 69 4.00 6.64 5.44
N LEU A 70 4.67 7.40 6.32
CA LEU A 70 5.31 6.85 7.52
C LEU A 70 4.31 6.40 8.59
N VAL A 71 3.10 6.96 8.58
CA VAL A 71 2.09 6.80 9.62
C VAL A 71 1.12 5.68 9.27
N SER A 72 0.47 5.82 8.12
CA SER A 72 -0.56 4.92 7.61
C SER A 72 0.01 3.79 6.75
N GLY A 73 1.30 3.85 6.42
CA GLY A 73 1.89 2.92 5.46
C GLY A 73 1.25 3.11 4.10
N TYR A 74 0.75 2.05 3.47
CA TYR A 74 0.00 2.15 2.22
C TYR A 74 -1.45 2.61 2.43
N GLY A 75 -1.92 2.66 3.68
CA GLY A 75 -3.28 3.05 4.03
C GLY A 75 -4.04 1.98 4.81
N ARG A 76 -5.36 2.14 4.85
CA ARG A 76 -6.25 1.26 5.60
C ARG A 76 -6.47 -0.06 4.86
N LEU A 77 -6.35 -1.17 5.60
CA LEU A 77 -6.66 -2.51 5.11
C LEU A 77 -8.08 -2.59 4.54
N ASN A 78 -8.21 -3.05 3.29
CA ASN A 78 -9.50 -3.29 2.64
C ASN A 78 -9.58 -4.75 2.14
N ALA A 79 -10.04 -5.65 3.02
CA ALA A 79 -10.12 -7.08 2.72
C ALA A 79 -11.07 -7.42 1.56
N TYR A 80 -12.13 -6.63 1.37
CA TYR A 80 -13.09 -6.85 0.28
C TYR A 80 -12.46 -6.55 -1.08
N SER A 81 -11.78 -5.41 -1.20
CA SER A 81 -11.03 -5.05 -2.40
C SER A 81 -9.92 -6.07 -2.70
N ALA A 82 -9.20 -6.53 -1.67
CA ALA A 82 -8.18 -7.57 -1.81
C ALA A 82 -8.74 -8.88 -2.39
N LEU A 83 -9.84 -9.40 -1.82
CA LEU A 83 -10.49 -10.61 -2.33
C LEU A 83 -10.99 -10.42 -3.76
N SER A 84 -11.63 -9.29 -4.03
CA SER A 84 -12.12 -8.95 -5.37
C SER A 84 -11.00 -8.88 -6.41
N ALA A 85 -9.85 -8.31 -6.06
CA ALA A 85 -8.70 -8.20 -6.95
C ALA A 85 -8.15 -9.58 -7.35
N VAL A 86 -8.06 -10.51 -6.40
CA VAL A 86 -7.61 -11.88 -6.66
C VAL A 86 -8.62 -12.63 -7.52
N ASP A 87 -9.91 -12.53 -7.20
CA ASP A 87 -10.96 -13.22 -7.95
C ASP A 87 -11.02 -12.74 -9.40
N LEU A 88 -11.01 -11.42 -9.59
CA LEU A 88 -11.02 -10.79 -10.90
C LEU A 88 -9.70 -10.98 -11.65
N ASN A 89 -8.59 -11.26 -10.96
CA ASN A 89 -7.24 -11.26 -11.53
C ASN A 89 -7.01 -10.00 -12.40
N ALA A 90 -7.42 -8.86 -11.86
CA ALA A 90 -7.40 -7.59 -12.56
C ALA A 90 -5.96 -7.13 -12.78
N LYS A 91 -5.65 -6.68 -14.00
CA LYS A 91 -4.35 -6.15 -14.38
C LYS A 91 -4.55 -4.80 -15.04
N VAL A 92 -3.96 -3.77 -14.46
CA VAL A 92 -3.91 -2.43 -15.05
C VAL A 92 -2.68 -2.34 -15.94
N ASN A 93 -2.84 -1.79 -17.14
CA ASN A 93 -1.71 -1.54 -18.03
C ASN A 93 -0.90 -0.34 -17.52
N LEU A 94 0.37 -0.27 -17.92
CA LEU A 94 1.28 0.81 -17.52
C LEU A 94 0.66 2.19 -17.77
N VAL A 95 0.62 3.00 -16.72
CA VAL A 95 0.10 4.37 -16.76
C VAL A 95 1.27 5.32 -17.08
N MET A 96 1.06 6.19 -18.06
CA MET A 96 2.01 7.24 -18.43
C MET A 96 1.36 8.60 -18.23
N ASP A 97 2.12 9.62 -17.80
CA ASP A 97 1.62 10.99 -17.57
C ASP A 97 0.93 11.62 -18.79
N THR A 98 1.23 11.13 -19.99
CA THR A 98 0.64 11.63 -21.24
C THR A 98 -0.69 10.98 -21.60
N GLN A 99 -1.17 9.99 -20.81
CA GLN A 99 -2.38 9.23 -21.10
C GLN A 99 -3.57 9.73 -20.28
N THR A 100 -4.67 10.03 -20.98
CA THR A 100 -5.97 10.39 -20.37
C THR A 100 -6.90 9.19 -20.21
N LYS A 101 -6.45 7.99 -20.60
CA LYS A 101 -7.25 6.77 -20.56
C LYS A 101 -6.47 5.66 -19.86
N LEU A 102 -7.08 5.09 -18.82
CA LEU A 102 -6.60 3.89 -18.15
C LEU A 102 -7.19 2.65 -18.83
N THR A 103 -6.35 1.65 -19.08
CA THR A 103 -6.78 0.39 -19.68
C THR A 103 -6.29 -0.79 -18.86
N GLY A 104 -6.98 -1.92 -18.94
CA GLY A 104 -6.63 -3.12 -18.20
C GLY A 104 -7.46 -4.32 -18.63
N SER A 105 -7.24 -5.44 -17.96
CA SER A 105 -7.99 -6.68 -18.17
C SER A 105 -8.44 -7.24 -16.83
N ALA A 106 -9.62 -7.86 -16.80
CA ALA A 106 -10.12 -8.61 -15.65
C ALA A 106 -10.91 -9.83 -16.15
N LYS A 107 -11.06 -10.85 -15.31
CA LYS A 107 -11.98 -11.96 -15.58
C LYS A 107 -13.40 -11.42 -15.70
N LYS A 108 -14.15 -11.96 -16.66
CA LYS A 108 -15.56 -11.67 -16.83
C LYS A 108 -16.33 -12.25 -15.65
N GLY A 109 -17.19 -11.46 -15.01
CA GLY A 109 -18.12 -11.94 -13.99
C GLY A 109 -19.03 -13.04 -14.56
N GLN A 110 -19.31 -14.07 -13.75
CA GLN A 110 -20.30 -15.09 -14.08
C GLN A 110 -21.72 -14.55 -13.94
#